data_AF-A0A1I5P3Q0-F1
#
_entry.id   AF-A0A1I5P3Q0-F1
#
_cell.length_a   1.000
_cell.length_b   1.000
_cell.length_c   1.000
_cell.angle_alpha   90.00
_cell.angle_beta   90.00
_cell.angle_gamma   90.00
#
_symmetry.space_group_name_H-M   'P 1'
#
loop_
_entity.id
_entity.type
_entity.pdbx_description
1 polymer ?
#
loop_
_entity_poly.entity_id
_entity_poly.type
_entity_poly.pdbx_seq_one_letter_code
_entity_poly.pdbx_strand_id
1 'polypeptide(L)' 'MKNLVEAFKGLKAITRGAACFFDPALQSFHCINGLTKDEAEQLAAAQDVELKGWQAGEVCSRIKCT' A
#
# COMPACT_ATOMS: atom_id res chain seq x y z
N MET A 1 30.39 -8.63 6.36
CA MET A 1 29.12 -9.33 6.67
C MET A 1 28.03 -8.29 6.82
N LYS A 2 27.02 -8.26 5.94
CA LYS A 2 25.92 -7.29 6.02
C LYS A 2 25.05 -7.63 7.24
N ASN A 3 24.80 -6.66 8.12
CA ASN A 3 24.07 -6.87 9.36
C ASN A 3 22.64 -7.35 9.07
N LEU A 4 22.23 -8.47 9.67
CA LEU A 4 20.86 -9.01 9.58
C LEU A 4 19.82 -7.94 9.94
N VAL A 5 20.11 -7.07 10.91
CA VAL A 5 19.24 -5.96 11.32
C VAL A 5 18.99 -4.95 10.18
N GLU A 6 19.98 -4.68 9.34
CA GLU A 6 19.80 -3.80 8.17
C GLU A 6 19.02 -4.49 7.05
N ALA A 7 19.23 -5.81 6.86
CA ALA A 7 18.44 -6.60 5.93
C ALA A 7 16.96 -6.66 6.33
N PHE A 8 16.65 -6.80 7.62
CA PHE A 8 15.27 -6.76 8.14
C PHE A 8 14.62 -5.38 8.06
N LYS A 9 15.39 -4.29 8.29
CA LYS A 9 14.90 -2.92 8.08
C LYS A 9 14.58 -2.67 6.61
N GLY A 10 15.43 -3.13 5.70
CA GLY A 10 15.16 -3.12 4.25
C GLY A 10 13.92 -3.92 3.88
N LEU A 11 13.79 -5.16 4.38
CA LEU A 11 12.62 -6.03 4.15
C LEU A 11 11.30 -5.41 4.67
N LYS A 12 11.29 -4.80 5.86
CA LYS A 12 10.10 -4.08 6.36
C LYS A 12 9.70 -2.90 5.49
N ALA A 13 10.68 -2.19 4.91
CA ALA A 13 10.42 -1.09 3.98
C ALA A 13 9.98 -1.58 2.58
N ILE A 14 10.43 -2.76 2.14
CA ILE A 14 10.08 -3.33 0.82
C ILE A 14 8.72 -4.07 0.87
N THR A 15 8.35 -4.64 2.03
CA THR A 15 7.09 -5.40 2.17
C THR A 15 5.87 -4.51 2.33
N ARG A 16 6.05 -3.25 2.74
CA ARG A 16 4.97 -2.28 2.96
C ARG A 16 5.11 -1.11 2.00
N GLY A 17 3.99 -0.48 1.68
CA GLY A 17 3.95 0.57 0.68
C GLY A 17 2.68 1.41 0.76
N ALA A 18 2.43 2.18 -0.28
CA ALA A 18 1.21 2.96 -0.42
C ALA A 18 0.24 2.26 -1.40
N ALA A 19 -1.03 2.21 -1.02
CA ALA A 19 -2.11 1.60 -1.79
C ALA A 19 -3.14 2.66 -2.19
N CYS A 20 -3.53 2.68 -3.46
CA CYS A 20 -4.62 3.48 -4.00
C CYS A 20 -5.89 2.63 -4.13
N PHE A 21 -6.98 3.12 -3.55
CA PHE A 21 -8.29 2.52 -3.64
C PHE A 21 -9.25 3.47 -4.33
N PHE A 22 -10.23 2.91 -5.04
CA PHE A 22 -11.39 3.64 -5.53
C PHE A 22 -12.63 3.14 -4.81
N ASP A 23 -13.34 4.05 -4.16
CA ASP A 23 -14.60 3.78 -3.52
C ASP A 23 -15.74 4.07 -4.53
N PRO A 24 -16.45 3.04 -5.04
CA PRO A 24 -17.51 3.24 -6.02
C PRO A 24 -18.76 3.90 -5.43
N ALA A 25 -18.99 3.79 -4.11
CA ALA A 25 -20.12 4.42 -3.43
C ALA A 25 -19.92 5.93 -3.29
N LEU A 26 -18.68 6.36 -3.03
CA LEU A 26 -18.32 7.78 -2.92
C LEU A 26 -17.81 8.40 -4.23
N GLN A 27 -17.56 7.57 -5.26
CA GLN A 27 -16.95 7.98 -6.53
C GLN A 27 -15.62 8.71 -6.31
N SER A 28 -14.82 8.26 -5.34
CA SER A 28 -13.59 8.93 -4.91
C SER A 28 -12.41 8.00 -4.74
N PHE A 29 -11.20 8.55 -4.91
CA PHE A 29 -9.96 7.82 -4.67
C PHE A 29 -9.44 8.08 -3.26
N HIS A 30 -8.94 7.02 -2.64
CA HIS A 30 -8.34 7.04 -1.31
C HIS A 30 -6.95 6.43 -1.36
N CYS A 31 -6.02 6.98 -0.60
CA CYS A 31 -4.69 6.40 -0.47
C CYS A 31 -4.40 6.04 0.98
N ILE A 32 -3.84 4.85 1.20
CA ILE A 32 -3.44 4.37 2.53
C ILE A 32 -1.96 3.95 2.51
N ASN A 33 -1.23 4.44 3.51
CA ASN A 33 0.19 4.14 3.70
C ASN A 33 0.40 2.87 4.53
N GLY A 34 1.57 2.24 4.36
CA GLY A 34 2.07 1.22 5.27
C GLY A 34 1.38 -0.13 5.18
N LEU A 35 0.66 -0.39 4.08
CA LEU A 35 0.05 -1.69 3.81
C LEU A 35 1.02 -2.59 3.05
N THR A 36 1.06 -3.87 3.39
CA THR A 36 1.57 -4.87 2.45
C THR A 36 0.62 -5.02 1.26
N LYS A 37 1.07 -5.65 0.18
CA LYS A 37 0.20 -5.92 -0.98
C LYS A 37 -1.00 -6.79 -0.58
N ASP A 38 -0.77 -7.86 0.18
CA ASP A 38 -1.84 -8.73 0.70
C ASP A 38 -2.84 -7.98 1.60
N GLU A 39 -2.35 -7.11 2.50
CA GLU A 39 -3.22 -6.29 3.36
C GLU A 39 -4.07 -5.32 2.53
N ALA A 40 -3.52 -4.75 1.45
CA ALA A 40 -4.27 -3.89 0.55
C ALA A 40 -5.36 -4.66 -0.21
N GLU A 41 -5.06 -5.86 -0.71
CA GLU A 41 -6.05 -6.71 -1.39
C GLU A 41 -7.16 -7.17 -0.43
N GLN A 42 -6.82 -7.56 0.80
CA GLN A 42 -7.79 -7.91 1.83
C GLN A 42 -8.69 -6.72 2.20
N LEU A 43 -8.12 -5.53 2.33
CA LEU A 43 -8.87 -4.33 2.65
C LEU A 43 -9.85 -3.96 1.53
N ALA A 44 -9.42 -4.08 0.27
CA ALA A 44 -10.28 -3.87 -0.89
C ALA A 44 -11.52 -4.79 -0.85
N ALA A 45 -11.30 -6.08 -0.61
CA ALA A 45 -12.40 -7.05 -0.48
C ALA A 45 -13.28 -6.80 0.75
N ALA A 46 -12.70 -6.43 1.89
CA ALA A 46 -13.43 -6.24 3.14
C ALA A 46 -14.26 -4.95 3.18
N GLN A 47 -13.91 -3.95 2.38
CA GLN A 47 -14.59 -2.64 2.34
C GLN A 47 -15.38 -2.43 1.05
N ASP A 48 -15.44 -3.42 0.15
CA ASP A 48 -16.09 -3.32 -1.16
C ASP A 48 -15.55 -2.13 -1.99
N VAL A 49 -14.23 -1.91 -1.91
CA VAL A 49 -13.51 -0.89 -2.68
C VAL A 49 -12.54 -1.54 -3.66
N GLU A 50 -12.22 -0.85 -4.75
CA GLU A 50 -11.32 -1.39 -5.76
C GLU A 50 -9.86 -1.00 -5.48
N LEU A 51 -8.95 -1.96 -5.38
CA LEU A 51 -7.51 -1.68 -5.36
C LEU A 51 -7.03 -1.28 -6.75
N LYS A 52 -6.74 0.00 -6.96
CA LYS A 52 -6.27 0.53 -8.26
C LYS A 52 -4.75 0.43 -8.42
N GLY A 53 -4.01 0.42 -7.31
CA GLY A 53 -2.56 0.23 -7.36
C GLY A 53 -1.90 0.13 -5.99
N TRP A 54 -0.73 -0.50 -5.95
CA TRP A 54 0.12 -0.60 -4.76
C TRP A 54 1.58 -0.41 -5.13
N GLN A 55 2.32 0.39 -4.36
CA GLN A 55 3.74 0.67 -4.57
C GLN A 55 4.55 0.45 -3.29
N ALA A 56 5.44 -0.55 -3.33
CA ALA A 56 6.36 -0.88 -2.25
C ALA A 56 7.27 0.30 -1.87
N GLY A 57 7.49 0.52 -0.57
CA GLY A 57 8.39 1.55 -0.05
C GLY A 57 7.94 3.00 -0.26
N GLU A 58 6.81 3.22 -0.93
CA GLU A 58 6.27 4.54 -1.21
C GLU A 58 5.23 5.00 -0.19
N VAL A 59 4.91 6.30 -0.26
CA VAL A 59 3.88 6.94 0.55
C VAL A 59 2.88 7.71 -0.31
N CYS A 60 1.67 7.89 0.18
CA CYS A 60 0.54 8.53 -0.49
C CYS A 60 0.81 9.94 -1.00
N SER A 61 1.70 10.70 -0.34
CA SER A 61 2.09 12.02 -0.81
C SER A 61 2.98 11.99 -2.06
N ARG A 62 3.48 10.81 -2.45
CA ARG A 62 4.39 10.59 -3.58
C ARG A 62 3.79 9.80 -4.73
N ILE A 63 2.68 9.08 -4.50
CA ILE A 63 1.97 8.34 -5.54
C ILE A 63 0.76 9.14 -6.02
N LYS A 64 0.47 9.07 -7.33
CA LYS A 64 -0.76 9.63 -7.89
C LYS A 64 -1.86 8.57 -7.81
N CYS A 65 -2.83 8.77 -6.92
CA CYS A 65 -4.11 8.07 -6.98
C CYS A 65 -5.09 8.93 -7.78
N THR A 66 -5.39 8.50 -8.99
CA THR A 66 -6.28 9.18 -9.95
C THR A 66 -6.99 8.16 -10.81
#